data_AF-A0A3D8JZ99-F1
#
_entry.id   AF-A0A3D8JZ99-F1
#
_cell.length_a   1.000
_cell.length_b   1.000
_cell.length_c   1.000
_cell.angle_alpha   90.00
_cell.angle_beta   90.00
_cell.angle_gamma   90.00
#
_symmetry.space_group_name_H-M   'P 1'
#
loop_
_entity.id
_entity.type
_entity.pdbx_description
1 polymer ?
#
loop_
_entity_poly.entity_id
_entity_poly.type
_entity_poly.pdbx_seq_one_letter_code
_entity_poly.pdbx_strand_id
1 'polypeptide(L)' 'MGPRTNRNDVRKGVEVPPLFSVPVAFLIRPDRAIYYLSIQSKPFARPSYTEMAQALDFIIKNDYPARGEYVGTI' A
#
# COMPACT_ATOMS: atom_id res chain seq x y z
N MET A 1 1.00 -12.78 20.40
CA MET A 1 -0.03 -11.88 19.81
C MET A 1 -0.79 -12.71 18.78
N GLY A 2 -2.02 -13.15 19.08
CA GLY A 2 -2.74 -14.11 18.24
C GLY A 2 -3.26 -13.51 16.92
N PRO A 3 -3.57 -14.34 15.91
CA PRO A 3 -4.15 -13.88 14.64
C PRO A 3 -5.45 -13.11 14.88
N ARG A 4 -5.62 -11.99 14.16
CA ARG A 4 -6.82 -11.13 14.25
C ARG A 4 -7.97 -11.79 13.46
N THR A 5 -8.94 -12.36 14.17
CA THR A 5 -10.20 -12.86 13.59
C THR A 5 -11.07 -11.70 13.12
N ASN A 6 -11.82 -11.91 12.02
CA ASN A 6 -12.73 -10.90 11.48
C ASN A 6 -13.92 -10.70 12.44
N ARG A 7 -14.01 -9.52 13.07
CA ARG A 7 -15.07 -9.20 14.05
C ARG A 7 -16.36 -8.67 13.41
N ASN A 8 -16.35 -8.33 12.12
CA ASN A 8 -17.45 -7.63 11.43
C ASN A 8 -18.25 -8.57 10.53
N ASP A 9 -18.59 -9.74 11.05
CA ASP A 9 -19.28 -10.79 10.32
C ASP A 9 -20.80 -10.56 10.35
N VAL A 10 -21.31 -9.68 9.48
CA VAL A 10 -22.74 -9.54 9.21
C VAL A 10 -22.99 -9.32 7.72
N ARG A 11 -22.57 -10.27 6.89
CA ARG A 11 -23.10 -10.40 5.51
C ARG A 11 -23.91 -11.68 5.45
N LYS A 12 -25.23 -11.56 5.29
CA LYS A 12 -26.12 -12.73 5.18
C LYS A 12 -25.76 -13.54 3.93
N GLY A 13 -25.36 -14.80 4.12
CA GLY A 13 -25.23 -15.80 3.05
C GLY A 13 -23.86 -15.94 2.40
N VAL A 14 -22.79 -15.32 2.93
CA VAL A 14 -21.42 -15.48 2.40
C VAL A 14 -20.49 -15.92 3.53
N GLU A 15 -19.83 -17.06 3.35
CA GLU A 15 -18.78 -17.53 4.27
C GLU A 15 -17.56 -16.61 4.17
N VAL A 16 -17.10 -16.07 5.30
CA VAL A 16 -15.97 -15.13 5.35
C VAL A 16 -14.73 -15.82 5.88
N PRO A 17 -13.53 -15.62 5.30
CA PRO A 17 -12.30 -16.24 5.80
C PRO A 17 -12.02 -15.87 7.27
N PRO A 18 -11.45 -16.80 8.07
CA PRO A 18 -11.12 -16.55 9.47
C PRO A 18 -10.02 -15.48 9.65
N LEU A 19 -9.24 -15.20 8.60
CA LEU A 19 -8.20 -14.18 8.58
C LEU A 19 -8.62 -13.01 7.70
N PHE A 20 -8.44 -11.79 8.23
CA PHE A 20 -8.67 -10.57 7.47
C PHE A 20 -7.41 -10.14 6.73
N SER A 21 -7.46 -10.12 5.40
CA SER A 21 -6.41 -9.54 4.55
C SER A 21 -6.40 -8.03 4.68
N VAL A 22 -5.32 -7.48 5.23
CA VAL A 22 -5.11 -6.03 5.30
C VAL A 22 -4.74 -5.54 3.90
N PRO A 23 -5.45 -4.54 3.36
CA PRO A 23 -5.09 -4.00 2.06
C PRO A 23 -3.76 -3.24 2.14
N VAL A 24 -2.96 -3.39 1.09
CA VAL A 24 -1.66 -2.76 0.93
C VAL A 24 -1.58 -2.15 -0.47
N ALA A 25 -1.04 -0.94 -0.57
CA ALA A 25 -0.72 -0.30 -1.85
C ALA A 25 0.79 -0.24 -2.03
N PHE A 26 1.27 -0.67 -3.20
CA PHE A 26 2.68 -0.62 -3.60
C PHE A 26 2.82 0.23 -4.86
N LEU A 27 3.82 1.09 -4.91
CA LEU A 27 4.34 1.63 -6.18
C LEU A 27 5.69 0.97 -6.45
N ILE A 28 5.79 0.33 -7.61
CA ILE A 28 6.94 -0.47 -8.01
C ILE A 28 7.52 0.15 -9.27
N ARG A 29 8.82 0.44 -9.26
CA ARG A 29 9.54 0.94 -10.44
C ARG A 29 9.74 -0.20 -11.46
N PRO A 30 10.00 0.09 -12.75
CA PRO A 30 10.25 -0.92 -13.76
C PRO A 30 11.40 -1.89 -13.45
N ASP A 31 12.40 -1.44 -12.68
CA ASP A 31 13.53 -2.24 -12.18
C ASP A 31 13.17 -3.15 -11.00
N ARG A 32 11.89 -3.18 -10.61
CA ARG A 32 11.32 -3.95 -9.48
C ARG A 32 11.68 -3.40 -8.10
N ALA A 33 12.23 -2.20 -8.00
CA ALA A 33 12.40 -1.51 -6.72
C ALA A 33 11.05 -1.03 -6.16
N ILE A 34 10.87 -1.13 -4.84
CA ILE A 34 9.70 -0.56 -4.15
C ILE A 34 9.96 0.93 -3.93
N TYR A 35 9.17 1.77 -4.59
CA TYR A 35 9.25 3.23 -4.46
C TYR A 35 8.40 3.75 -3.29
N TYR A 36 7.23 3.14 -3.08
CA TYR A 36 6.29 3.53 -2.03
C TYR A 36 5.50 2.32 -1.53
N LEU A 37 5.18 2.33 -0.24
CA LEU A 37 4.38 1.33 0.44
C LEU A 37 3.42 2.02 1.42
N SER A 38 2.12 1.71 1.32
CA SER A 38 1.13 2.02 2.35
C SER A 38 0.48 0.75 2.88
N ILE A 39 0.68 0.49 4.17
CA ILE A 39 0.05 -0.60 4.92
C ILE A 39 -0.79 -0.03 6.05
N GLN A 40 -2.04 -0.46 6.14
CA GLN A 40 -2.97 0.13 7.10
C GLN A 40 -4.11 -0.79 7.49
N SER A 41 -4.32 -0.92 8.80
CA SER A 41 -5.38 -1.77 9.36
C SER A 41 -6.79 -1.16 9.26
N LYS A 42 -6.91 0.13 8.93
CA LYS A 42 -8.17 0.88 8.86
C LYS A 42 -8.30 1.57 7.51
N PRO A 43 -9.52 1.79 6.98
CA PRO A 43 -9.72 2.39 5.66
C PRO A 43 -9.45 3.91 5.60
N PHE A 44 -9.43 4.60 6.74
CA PHE A 44 -9.43 6.07 6.78
C PHE A 44 -8.11 6.72 6.37
N ALA A 45 -7.00 6.01 6.47
CA ALA A 45 -5.69 6.52 6.07
C ALA A 45 -5.32 6.14 4.62
N ARG A 46 -6.28 5.62 3.83
CA ARG A 46 -5.97 5.10 2.49
C ARG A 46 -5.56 6.27 1.60
N PRO A 47 -4.45 6.14 0.85
CA PRO A 47 -4.05 7.20 -0.04
C PRO A 47 -5.13 7.41 -1.12
N SER A 48 -5.39 8.67 -1.46
CA SER A 48 -6.28 9.02 -2.56
C SER A 48 -5.62 8.69 -3.89
N TYR A 49 -6.26 7.86 -4.72
CA TYR A 49 -5.69 7.50 -6.02
C TYR A 49 -5.54 8.70 -6.96
N THR A 50 -6.42 9.69 -6.87
CA THR A 50 -6.31 10.94 -7.65
C THR A 50 -5.05 11.71 -7.26
N GLU A 51 -4.79 11.85 -5.96
CA GLU A 51 -3.58 12.53 -5.48
C GLU A 51 -2.31 11.72 -5.81
N MET A 52 -2.39 10.38 -5.73
CA MET A 52 -1.29 9.50 -6.11
C MET A 52 -0.94 9.64 -7.60
N ALA A 53 -1.93 9.75 -8.49
CA ALA A 53 -1.68 9.95 -9.92
C ALA A 53 -0.94 11.28 -10.18
N GLN A 54 -1.38 12.36 -9.54
CA GLN A 54 -0.70 13.67 -9.62
C GLN A 54 0.73 13.62 -9.06
N ALA A 55 0.92 12.91 -7.95
CA ALA A 55 2.25 12.70 -7.38
C ALA A 55 3.14 11.89 -8.34
N LEU A 56 2.59 10.87 -9.01
CA LEU A 56 3.32 10.05 -9.97
C LEU A 56 3.81 10.89 -11.17
N ASP A 57 2.98 11.81 -11.68
CA ASP A 57 3.41 12.75 -12.73
C ASP A 57 4.61 13.59 -12.28
N PHE A 58 4.59 14.09 -11.05
CA PHE A 58 5.73 14.82 -10.47
C PHE A 58 6.96 13.93 -10.32
N ILE A 59 6.81 12.72 -9.80
CA ILE A 59 7.91 11.77 -9.57
C ILE A 59 8.60 11.42 -10.88
N ILE A 60 7.83 11.05 -11.90
CA ILE A 60 8.36 10.67 -13.21
C ILE A 60 9.03 11.88 -13.88
N LYS A 61 8.39 13.05 -13.85
CA LYS A 61 8.92 14.26 -14.49
C LYS A 61 10.26 14.71 -13.90
N ASN A 62 10.46 14.55 -12.59
CA ASN A 62 11.62 15.10 -11.90
C ASN A 62 12.64 14.02 -11.51
N ASP A 63 12.43 12.76 -11.90
CA ASP A 63 13.17 11.59 -11.40
C ASP A 63 13.35 11.67 -9.87
N TYR A 64 12.25 11.98 -9.18
CA TYR A 64 12.30 12.28 -7.75
C TYR A 64 12.57 10.99 -6.96
N PRO A 65 13.64 10.93 -6.14
CA PRO A 65 14.01 9.68 -5.49
C PRO A 65 13.07 9.32 -4.35
N ALA A 66 12.97 8.03 -4.06
CA ALA A 66 12.33 7.60 -2.83
C ALA A 66 13.17 8.11 -1.65
N ARG A 67 12.51 8.53 -0.57
CA ARG A 67 13.24 8.98 0.62
C ARG A 67 14.06 7.82 1.20
N GLY A 68 15.37 8.02 1.34
CA GLY A 68 16.28 7.00 1.87
C GLY A 68 16.80 6.02 0.81
N GLU A 69 16.63 6.32 -0.48
CA GLU A 69 17.26 5.58 -1.57
C GLU A 69 18.79 5.61 -1.42
N TYR A 70 19.41 4.44 -1.36
CA TYR A 70 20.86 4.29 -1.24
C TYR A 70 21.49 4.37 -2.62
N VAL A 71 22.29 5.41 -2.85
CA VAL A 71 22.99 5.66 -4.12
C VAL A 71 24.47 5.25 -4.10
N GLY A 72 24.91 4.56 -3.04
CA GLY A 72 26.31 4.12 -2.89
C GLY A 72 26.59 2.76 -3.50
N THR A 73 27.88 2.41 -3.57
CA THR A 73 28.33 1.09 -4.02
C THR A 73 28.25 0.08 -2.87
N ILE A 74 27.67 -1.10 -3.13
CA ILE A 74 27.63 -2.24 -2.21
C ILE A 74 28.90 -3.09 -2.38
#